data_AF-A0A9D9FY41-F1
#
_entry.id   AF-A0A9D9FY41-F1
#
_cell.length_a   1.000
_cell.length_b   1.000
_cell.length_c   1.000
_cell.angle_alpha   90.00
_cell.angle_beta   90.00
_cell.angle_gamma   90.00
#
_symmetry.space_group_name_H-M   'P 1'
#
loop_
_entity.id
_entity.type
_entity.pdbx_description
1 polymer ?
#
loop_
_entity_poly.entity_id
_entity_poly.type
_entity_poly.pdbx_seq_one_letter_code
_entity_poly.pdbx_strand_id
1 'polypeptide(L)'
;MTMLSDTWHDLLGLSGLLNPFALVIGGYLGWRADQPKKLWIAGFAAAAFSLMLEAAVGILQLPQPISQDAGALAMFPFRFIGGTLVGFLAYRLNRSRKTN
;
A
#
# COMPACT_ATOMS: atom_id res chain seq x y z
N MET A 1 -27.49 9.97 3.02
CA MET A 1 -26.23 10.68 3.27
C MET A 1 -25.20 9.72 3.89
N THR A 2 -24.94 8.58 3.24
CA THR A 2 -24.04 7.51 3.73
C THR A 2 -22.82 7.34 2.81
N MET A 3 -23.02 7.46 1.49
CA MET A 3 -22.00 7.27 0.43
C MET A 3 -20.66 7.98 0.65
N LEU A 4 -20.65 9.24 1.14
CA LEU A 4 -19.39 9.97 1.37
C LEU A 4 -18.61 9.39 2.54
N SER A 5 -19.29 9.02 3.63
CA SER A 5 -18.68 8.39 4.82
C SER A 5 -18.03 7.06 4.45
N ASP A 6 -18.73 6.25 3.66
CA ASP A 6 -18.27 4.93 3.23
C ASP A 6 -17.01 5.04 2.34
N THR A 7 -16.99 6.01 1.42
CA THR A 7 -15.81 6.28 0.58
C THR A 7 -14.58 6.70 1.40
N TRP A 8 -14.74 7.56 2.42
CA TRP A 8 -13.62 7.95 3.29
C TRP A 8 -13.11 6.78 4.14
N HIS A 9 -14.01 5.89 4.58
CA HIS A 9 -13.65 4.66 5.28
C HIS A 9 -12.87 3.70 4.39
N ASP A 10 -13.21 3.57 3.11
CA ASP A 10 -12.41 2.79 2.17
C ASP A 10 -11.02 3.39 1.98
N LEU A 11 -10.95 4.69 1.68
CA LEU A 11 -9.67 5.36 1.38
C LEU A 11 -8.69 5.37 2.56
N LEU A 12 -9.18 5.57 3.80
CA LEU A 12 -8.34 5.58 5.00
C LEU A 12 -8.24 4.23 5.70
N GLY A 13 -9.12 3.29 5.38
CA GLY A 13 -9.18 1.97 5.97
C GLY A 13 -8.34 0.93 5.24
N LEU A 14 -8.84 -0.30 5.24
CA LEU A 14 -8.12 -1.48 4.75
C LEU A 14 -8.04 -1.58 3.23
N SER A 15 -8.83 -0.82 2.47
CA SER A 15 -8.78 -0.87 1.01
C SER A 15 -7.75 0.14 0.45
N GLY A 16 -7.63 1.32 1.06
CA GLY A 16 -6.65 2.35 0.69
C GLY A 16 -5.38 2.36 1.54
N LEU A 17 -5.33 3.23 2.57
CA LEU A 17 -4.12 3.54 3.32
C LEU A 17 -3.52 2.32 4.05
N LEU A 18 -4.38 1.49 4.63
CA LEU A 18 -3.98 0.30 5.38
C LEU A 18 -4.09 -0.97 4.55
N ASN A 19 -3.99 -0.85 3.22
CA ASN A 19 -4.05 -2.01 2.34
C ASN A 19 -2.96 -3.03 2.67
N PRO A 20 -3.32 -4.26 3.09
CA PRO A 20 -2.36 -5.22 3.63
C PRO A 20 -1.27 -5.56 2.61
N PHE A 21 -1.60 -5.64 1.32
CA PHE A 21 -0.63 -5.90 0.26
C PHE A 21 0.33 -4.73 0.08
N ALA A 22 -0.19 -3.49 0.06
CA ALA A 22 0.65 -2.30 -0.05
C ALA A 22 1.60 -2.17 1.16
N LEU A 23 1.13 -2.46 2.39
CA LEU A 23 1.97 -2.42 3.59
C LEU A 23 3.07 -3.47 3.55
N VAL A 24 2.76 -4.71 3.16
CA VAL A 24 3.75 -5.80 3.06
C VAL A 24 4.80 -5.51 2.00
N ILE A 25 4.38 -5.08 0.80
CA ILE A 25 5.29 -4.78 -0.30
C ILE A 25 6.16 -3.57 0.04
N GLY A 26 5.54 -2.49 0.55
CA GLY A 26 6.23 -1.28 0.96
C GLY A 26 7.23 -1.53 2.08
N GLY A 27 6.83 -2.29 3.11
CA GLY A 27 7.69 -2.69 4.22
C GLY A 27 8.88 -3.53 3.77
N TYR A 28 8.65 -4.55 2.93
CA TYR A 28 9.72 -5.40 2.41
C TYR A 28 10.73 -4.64 1.54
N LEU A 29 10.23 -3.82 0.60
CA LEU A 29 11.09 -3.02 -0.27
C LEU A 29 11.82 -1.91 0.50
N GLY A 30 11.15 -1.28 1.47
CA GLY A 30 11.74 -0.29 2.35
C GLY A 30 12.83 -0.89 3.26
N TRP A 31 12.62 -2.10 3.76
CA TRP A 31 13.64 -2.83 4.51
C TRP A 31 14.92 -3.03 3.69
N ARG A 32 14.79 -3.35 2.40
CA ARG A 32 15.91 -3.53 1.46
C ARG A 32 16.44 -2.24 0.84
N ALA A 33 15.86 -1.08 1.14
CA ALA A 33 16.32 0.18 0.59
C ALA A 33 17.68 0.58 1.21
N ASP A 34 18.65 0.94 0.35
CA ASP A 34 19.95 1.47 0.81
C ASP A 34 19.96 3.00 0.89
N GLN A 35 19.06 3.65 0.16
CA GLN A 35 19.00 5.10 0.01
C GLN A 35 17.57 5.59 0.20
N PRO A 36 17.37 6.80 0.77
CA PRO A 36 16.03 7.35 0.98
C PRO A 36 15.26 7.57 -0.34
N LYS A 37 15.95 7.83 -1.46
CA LYS A 37 15.32 7.95 -2.78
C LYS A 37 14.61 6.65 -3.23
N LYS A 38 15.11 5.49 -2.80
CA LYS A 38 14.48 4.19 -3.11
C LYS A 38 13.14 3.99 -2.37
N LEU A 39 12.83 4.79 -1.35
CA LEU A 39 11.55 4.72 -0.64
C LEU A 39 10.38 5.20 -1.48
N TRP A 40 10.59 6.23 -2.32
CA TRP A 40 9.59 6.68 -3.28
C TRP A 40 9.26 5.58 -4.29
N ILE A 41 10.27 4.85 -4.74
CA ILE A 41 10.11 3.70 -5.64
C ILE A 41 9.39 2.55 -4.91
N ALA A 42 9.74 2.29 -3.65
CA ALA A 42 9.10 1.27 -2.82
C ALA A 42 7.60 1.56 -2.61
N GLY A 43 7.25 2.82 -2.32
CA GLY A 43 5.86 3.26 -2.21
C GLY A 43 5.09 3.14 -3.52
N PHE A 44 5.71 3.53 -4.63
CA PHE A 44 5.11 3.41 -5.97
C PHE A 44 4.88 1.94 -6.33
N ALA A 45 5.87 1.09 -6.10
CA ALA A 45 5.76 -0.34 -6.30
C ALA A 45 4.68 -0.95 -5.40
N ALA A 46 4.59 -0.55 -4.13
CA ALA A 46 3.54 -1.02 -3.22
C ALA A 46 2.12 -0.69 -3.74
N ALA A 47 1.90 0.54 -4.20
CA ALA A 47 0.62 0.95 -4.77
C ALA A 47 0.31 0.22 -6.08
N ALA A 48 1.28 0.18 -7.00
CA ALA A 48 1.10 -0.46 -8.31
C ALA A 48 0.88 -1.97 -8.19
N PHE A 49 1.73 -2.69 -7.44
CA PHE A 49 1.62 -4.13 -7.29
C PHE A 49 0.37 -4.55 -6.51
N SER A 50 -0.05 -3.80 -5.49
CA SER A 50 -1.30 -4.11 -4.77
C SER A 50 -2.52 -3.96 -5.69
N LEU A 51 -2.58 -2.93 -6.53
CA LEU A 51 -3.65 -2.78 -7.53
C LEU A 51 -3.59 -3.84 -8.63
N MET A 52 -2.39 -4.19 -9.10
CA MET A 52 -2.23 -5.26 -10.09
C MET A 52 -2.69 -6.62 -9.53
N LEU A 53 -2.36 -6.92 -8.27
CA LEU A 53 -2.81 -8.14 -7.60
C LEU A 53 -4.32 -8.19 -7.51
N GLU A 54 -4.94 -7.09 -7.12
CA GLU A 54 -6.39 -6.97 -7.00
C GLU A 54 -7.11 -7.06 -8.34
N ALA A 55 -6.56 -6.43 -9.38
CA ALA A 55 -7.04 -6.58 -10.74
C ALA A 55 -6.92 -8.04 -11.22
N ALA A 56 -5.80 -8.71 -10.93
CA ALA A 56 -5.61 -10.12 -11.26
C ALA A 56 -6.62 -11.04 -10.54
N VAL A 57 -6.86 -10.81 -9.25
CA VAL A 57 -7.89 -11.52 -8.46
C VAL A 57 -9.29 -11.30 -9.05
N GLY A 58 -9.59 -10.07 -9.49
CA GLY A 58 -10.85 -9.74 -10.17
C GLY A 58 -11.01 -10.45 -11.51
N ILE A 59 -9.95 -10.53 -12.32
CA ILE A 59 -9.95 -11.27 -13.60
C ILE A 59 -10.18 -12.77 -13.37
N LEU A 60 -9.57 -13.34 -12.33
CA LEU A 60 -9.72 -14.74 -11.95
C LEU A 60 -11.08 -15.05 -11.30
N GLN A 61 -11.97 -14.05 -11.15
CA GLN A 61 -13.28 -14.16 -10.49
C GLN A 61 -13.20 -14.75 -9.08
N LEU A 62 -12.05 -14.60 -8.41
CA LEU A 62 -11.89 -14.98 -7.03
C LEU A 62 -12.66 -13.99 -6.14
N PRO A 63 -13.29 -14.45 -5.04
CA PRO A 63 -13.94 -13.55 -4.11
C PRO A 63 -12.92 -12.53 -3.60
N GLN A 64 -13.17 -11.26 -3.90
CA GLN A 64 -12.29 -10.17 -3.49
C GLN A 64 -12.36 -10.05 -1.96
N PRO A 65 -11.23 -10.16 -1.24
CA PRO A 65 -11.24 -10.06 0.22
C PRO A 65 -11.75 -8.71 0.73
N ILE A 66 -11.64 -7.67 -0.10
CA ILE A 66 -12.02 -6.29 0.20
C ILE A 66 -12.74 -5.77 -1.04
N SER A 67 -14.06 -5.65 -0.97
CA SER A 67 -14.83 -4.97 -2.01
C SER A 67 -14.63 -3.47 -1.83
N GLN A 68 -14.39 -2.77 -2.93
CA GLN A 68 -14.11 -1.36 -2.91
C GLN A 68 -14.99 -0.65 -3.94
N ASP A 69 -15.79 0.30 -3.46
CA ASP A 69 -16.65 1.11 -4.33
C ASP A 69 -15.86 2.24 -5.01
N ALA A 70 -14.70 2.61 -4.46
CA ALA A 70 -13.80 3.58 -5.05
C ALA A 70 -12.89 2.93 -6.12
N GLY A 71 -12.80 3.57 -7.30
CA GLY A 71 -12.00 3.06 -8.41
C GLY A 71 -10.50 2.94 -8.11
N ALA A 72 -9.83 2.01 -8.81
CA ALA A 72 -8.40 1.70 -8.65
C ALA A 72 -7.45 2.92 -8.67
N LEU A 73 -7.76 3.93 -9.49
CA LEU A 73 -6.98 5.16 -9.54
C LEU A 73 -7.14 6.05 -8.29
N ALA A 74 -8.32 6.03 -7.66
CA ALA A 74 -8.56 6.76 -6.41
C ALA A 74 -7.85 6.10 -5.22
N MET A 75 -7.70 4.77 -5.25
CA MET A 75 -6.97 3.98 -4.25
C MET A 75 -5.46 4.23 -4.28
N PHE A 76 -4.91 4.48 -5.47
CA PHE A 76 -3.47 4.59 -5.71
C PHE A 76 -2.74 5.53 -4.74
N PRO A 77 -3.12 6.82 -4.59
CA PRO A 77 -2.39 7.74 -3.70
C PRO A 77 -2.41 7.30 -2.24
N PHE A 78 -3.50 6.70 -1.77
CA PHE A 78 -3.61 6.22 -0.38
C PHE A 78 -2.71 5.01 -0.14
N ARG A 79 -2.75 4.03 -1.06
CA ARG A 79 -1.86 2.85 -1.02
C ARG A 79 -0.39 3.24 -1.16
N PHE A 80 -0.11 4.28 -1.95
CA PHE A 80 1.22 4.84 -2.10
C PHE A 80 1.72 5.44 -0.79
N ILE A 81 0.91 6.28 -0.13
CA ILE A 81 1.26 6.88 1.16
C ILE A 81 1.45 5.78 2.22
N GLY A 82 0.52 4.83 2.31
CA GLY A 82 0.59 3.71 3.26
C GLY A 82 1.84 2.85 3.05
N GLY A 83 2.09 2.42 1.81
CA GLY A 83 3.28 1.66 1.45
C GLY A 83 4.58 2.42 1.69
N THR A 84 4.60 3.73 1.42
CA THR A 84 5.76 4.60 1.68
C THR A 84 6.03 4.73 3.17
N LEU A 85 4.99 4.95 3.99
CA LEU A 85 5.11 5.10 5.45
C LEU A 85 5.65 3.82 6.09
N VAL A 86 5.09 2.67 5.74
CA VAL A 86 5.58 1.38 6.25
C VAL A 86 6.99 1.07 5.74
N GLY A 87 7.27 1.37 4.46
CA GLY A 87 8.60 1.24 3.90
C GLY A 87 9.63 2.14 4.60
N PHE A 88 9.26 3.36 4.95
CA PHE A 88 10.11 4.28 5.72
C PHE A 88 10.38 3.76 7.14
N LEU A 89 9.36 3.25 7.83
CA LEU A 89 9.51 2.63 9.15
C LEU A 89 10.45 1.41 9.08
N ALA A 90 10.24 0.52 8.11
CA ALA A 90 11.08 -0.65 7.89
C ALA A 90 12.54 -0.28 7.58
N TYR A 91 12.76 0.73 6.73
CA TYR A 91 14.08 1.27 6.41
C TYR A 91 14.79 1.81 7.65
N ARG A 92 14.09 2.62 8.46
CA ARG A 92 14.65 3.21 9.68
C ARG A 92 15.01 2.12 10.69
N LEU A 93 14.15 1.13 10.90
CA LEU A 93 14.42 -0.01 11.79
C LEU A 93 15.65 -0.81 11.34
N ASN A 94 15.76 -1.13 10.05
CA ASN A 94 16.91 -1.85 9.52
C ASN A 94 18.22 -1.05 9.67
N ARG A 95 18.17 0.27 9.46
CA ARG A 95 19.34 1.13 9.60
C ARG A 95 19.79 1.24 11.06
N SER A 96 18.87 1.37 12.01
CA SER A 96 19.18 1.35 13.45
C SER A 96 19.81 0.03 13.90
N ARG A 97 19.43 -1.11 13.31
CA ARG A 97 20.04 -2.41 13.60
C ARG A 97 21.48 -2.54 13.12
N LYS A 98 21.88 -1.81 12.08
CA LYS A 98 23.25 -1.85 11.54
C LYS A 98 24.23 -0.93 12.29
N THR A 99 23.73 -0.05 13.16
CA THR A 99 24.54 0.90 13.94
C THR A 99 24.85 0.41 15.35
N ASN A 100 24.09 -0.58 15.86
CA ASN A 100 24.43 -1.36 17.05
C ASN A 100 25.27 -2.57 16.67
#